data_AF-A0A939JP91-F1
#
_entry.id   AF-A0A939JP91-F1
#
_cell.length_a   1.000
_cell.length_b   1.000
_cell.length_c   1.000
_cell.angle_alpha   90.00
_cell.angle_beta   90.00
_cell.angle_gamma   90.00
#
_symmetry.space_group_name_H-M   'P 1'
#
loop_
_entity.id
_entity.type
_entity.pdbx_description
1 polymer ?
#
loop_
_entity_poly.entity_id
_entity_poly.type
_entity_poly.pdbx_seq_one_letter_code
_entity_poly.pdbx_strand_id
1 'polypeptide(L)'
;MVVAEYRTGDTAIRDLLTPITHPATATALAAERATLATLHGNCTTAASVHATLTSTTVTVDAAVYAPDGHTAIRTQATGAANQSDAVGRRAGEQLLRDGAAALLHALPHTP
;
A
#
# COMPACT_ATOMS: atom_id res chain seq x y z
N MET A 1 1.57 6.77 10.86
CA MET A 1 1.76 5.32 11.14
C MET A 1 3.20 5.09 11.55
N VAL A 2 3.45 4.16 12.49
CA VAL A 2 4.80 3.73 12.89
C VAL A 2 4.93 2.22 12.65
N VAL A 3 6.05 1.79 12.09
CA VAL A 3 6.39 0.37 11.89
C VAL A 3 7.58 0.06 12.79
N ALA A 4 7.48 -1.03 13.56
CA ALA A 4 8.59 -1.59 14.32
C ALA A 4 8.97 -2.93 13.70
N GLU A 5 10.25 -3.10 13.36
CA GLU A 5 10.78 -4.34 12.80
C GLU A 5 11.62 -5.09 13.84
N TYR A 6 11.52 -6.41 13.83
CA TYR A 6 12.28 -7.29 14.71
C TYR A 6 12.59 -8.61 14.00
N ARG A 7 13.54 -9.38 14.55
CA ARG A 7 13.97 -10.64 13.95
C ARG A 7 12.83 -11.65 13.94
N THR A 8 12.63 -12.32 12.81
CA THR A 8 11.70 -13.45 12.70
C THR A 8 12.02 -14.52 13.75
N GLY A 9 11.00 -14.94 14.49
CA GLY A 9 11.13 -15.95 15.55
C GLY A 9 11.50 -15.39 16.93
N ASP A 10 11.81 -14.10 17.07
CA ASP A 10 12.03 -13.47 18.37
C ASP A 10 10.68 -13.23 19.08
N THR A 11 10.25 -14.24 19.84
CA THR A 11 8.97 -14.21 20.55
C THR A 11 8.96 -13.18 21.68
N ALA A 12 10.11 -12.92 22.30
CA ALA A 12 10.22 -11.95 23.39
C ALA A 12 9.89 -10.53 22.89
N ILE A 13 10.47 -10.13 21.75
CA ILE A 13 10.18 -8.82 21.15
C ILE A 13 8.74 -8.75 20.63
N ARG A 14 8.23 -9.82 20.00
CA ARG A 14 6.83 -9.86 19.54
C ARG A 14 5.85 -9.64 20.70
N ASP A 15 6.08 -10.31 21.83
CA ASP A 15 5.18 -10.22 22.98
C ASP A 15 5.22 -8.82 23.60
N LEU A 16 6.37 -8.11 23.54
CA LEU A 16 6.48 -6.70 23.93
C LEU A 16 5.76 -5.73 22.97
N LEU A 17 5.74 -6.02 21.66
CA LEU A 17 5.10 -5.16 20.65
C LEU A 17 3.59 -5.39 20.51
N THR A 18 3.10 -6.56 20.92
CA THR A 18 1.68 -6.94 20.80
C THR A 18 0.73 -5.92 21.47
N PRO A 19 0.97 -5.45 22.72
CA PRO A 19 0.06 -4.52 23.40
C PRO A 19 -0.05 -3.14 22.74
N ILE A 20 0.98 -2.72 21.99
CA ILE A 20 1.00 -1.42 21.30
C ILE A 20 0.55 -1.52 19.84
N THR A 21 0.25 -2.72 19.35
CA THR A 21 -0.22 -2.95 17.98
C THR A 21 -1.71 -2.67 17.89
N HIS A 22 -2.10 -1.74 17.03
CA HIS A 22 -3.50 -1.44 16.76
C HIS A 22 -4.03 -2.25 15.55
N PRO A 23 -4.96 -3.22 15.75
CA PRO A 23 -5.34 -4.16 14.69
C PRO A 23 -5.96 -3.53 13.45
N ALA A 24 -6.75 -2.46 13.61
CA ALA A 24 -7.37 -1.76 12.48
C ALA A 24 -6.32 -1.10 11.58
N THR A 25 -5.30 -0.48 12.20
CA THR A 25 -4.18 0.13 11.47
C THR A 25 -3.33 -0.92 10.78
N ALA A 26 -3.07 -2.07 11.42
CA ALA A 26 -2.35 -3.18 10.79
C ALA A 26 -3.08 -3.72 9.55
N THR A 27 -4.41 -3.83 9.61
CA THR A 27 -5.25 -4.27 8.49
C THR A 27 -5.19 -3.30 7.31
N ALA A 28 -5.37 -2.00 7.57
CA ALA A 28 -5.27 -0.96 6.54
C ALA A 28 -3.87 -0.95 5.91
N LEU A 29 -2.83 -0.99 6.74
CA LEU A 29 -1.44 -1.01 6.29
C LEU A 29 -1.11 -2.20 5.40
N ALA A 30 -1.67 -3.39 5.68
CA ALA A 30 -1.46 -4.55 4.83
C ALA A 30 -1.94 -4.30 3.39
N ALA A 31 -3.09 -3.64 3.22
CA ALA A 31 -3.59 -3.26 1.90
C ALA A 31 -2.73 -2.17 1.23
N GLU A 32 -2.29 -1.17 1.99
CA GLU A 32 -1.42 -0.10 1.47
C GLU A 32 -0.09 -0.65 0.95
N ARG A 33 0.57 -1.49 1.76
CA ARG A 33 1.85 -2.12 1.39
C ARG A 33 1.71 -3.06 0.22
N ALA A 34 0.64 -3.86 0.16
CA ALA A 34 0.38 -4.76 -0.95
C ALA A 34 0.20 -3.99 -2.28
N THR A 35 -0.47 -2.83 -2.23
CA THR A 35 -0.63 -1.95 -3.40
C THR A 35 0.73 -1.42 -3.87
N LEU A 36 1.53 -0.83 -2.97
CA LEU A 36 2.84 -0.27 -3.30
C LEU A 36 3.84 -1.33 -3.80
N ALA A 37 3.84 -2.51 -3.16
CA ALA A 37 4.68 -3.63 -3.58
C ALA A 37 4.34 -4.09 -5.01
N THR A 38 3.05 -4.12 -5.35
CA THR A 38 2.58 -4.48 -6.70
C THR A 38 3.02 -3.46 -7.75
N LEU A 39 3.08 -2.17 -7.39
CA LEU A 39 3.60 -1.12 -8.27
C LEU A 39 5.13 -1.12 -8.40
N HIS A 40 5.82 -2.01 -7.66
CA HIS A 40 7.28 -1.96 -7.46
C HIS A 40 7.74 -0.58 -6.97
N GLY A 41 6.89 0.10 -6.19
CA GLY A 41 7.14 1.45 -5.71
C GLY A 41 8.27 1.51 -4.68
N ASN A 42 9.01 2.60 -4.71
CA ASN A 42 10.06 2.97 -3.77
C ASN A 42 9.81 4.40 -3.21
N CYS A 43 10.74 4.92 -2.41
CA CYS A 43 10.60 6.23 -1.77
C CYS A 43 10.45 7.42 -2.74
N THR A 44 10.86 7.27 -4.00
CA THR A 44 10.77 8.34 -5.02
C THR A 44 9.63 8.13 -6.00
N THR A 45 8.86 7.05 -5.85
CA THR A 45 7.71 6.76 -6.69
C THR A 45 6.60 7.77 -6.43
N ALA A 46 6.17 8.48 -7.47
CA ALA A 46 5.04 9.41 -7.41
C ALA A 46 3.70 8.64 -7.36
N ALA A 47 3.45 7.97 -6.23
CA ALA A 47 2.22 7.24 -5.96
C ALA A 47 1.62 7.67 -4.62
N SER A 48 0.30 7.61 -4.52
CA SER A 48 -0.44 7.71 -3.27
C SER A 48 -1.23 6.44 -3.05
N VAL A 49 -1.26 5.96 -1.81
CA VAL A 49 -2.09 4.83 -1.39
C VAL A 49 -2.58 5.13 0.01
N HIS A 50 -3.88 5.01 0.23
CA HIS A 50 -4.51 5.16 1.53
C HIS A 50 -5.59 4.11 1.69
N ALA A 51 -5.57 3.36 2.79
CA ALA A 51 -6.59 2.38 3.10
C ALA A 51 -7.38 2.76 4.35
N THR A 52 -8.69 2.58 4.29
CA THR A 52 -9.60 2.76 5.43
C THR A 52 -10.28 1.44 5.77
N LEU A 53 -10.48 1.18 7.06
CA LEU A 53 -11.23 0.03 7.54
C LEU A 53 -12.52 0.50 8.20
N THR A 54 -13.66 0.06 7.67
CA THR A 54 -14.97 0.26 8.28
C THR A 54 -15.57 -1.10 8.60
N SER A 55 -15.73 -1.42 9.89
CA SER A 55 -16.27 -2.71 10.33
C SER A 55 -15.46 -3.88 9.74
N THR A 56 -16.00 -4.54 8.72
CA THR A 56 -15.43 -5.71 8.04
C THR A 56 -14.96 -5.42 6.63
N THR A 57 -15.00 -4.16 6.18
CA THR A 57 -14.66 -3.76 4.83
C THR A 57 -13.44 -2.84 4.83
N VAL A 58 -12.43 -3.22 4.05
CA VAL A 58 -11.30 -2.34 3.72
C VAL A 58 -11.53 -1.70 2.35
N THR A 59 -11.27 -0.42 2.26
CA THR A 59 -11.28 0.37 1.01
C THR A 59 -9.89 0.92 0.79
N VAL A 60 -9.35 0.73 -0.40
CA VAL A 60 -8.06 1.28 -0.86
C VAL A 60 -8.34 2.32 -1.92
N ASP A 61 -7.87 3.54 -1.66
CA ASP A 61 -7.78 4.62 -2.64
C ASP A 61 -6.31 4.75 -3.06
N ALA A 62 -6.02 4.67 -4.36
CA ALA A 62 -4.65 4.74 -4.84
C ALA A 62 -4.53 5.50 -6.16
N ALA A 63 -3.37 6.13 -6.37
CA ALA A 63 -3.06 6.84 -7.59
C ALA A 63 -1.57 6.78 -7.94
N VAL A 64 -1.27 6.89 -9.24
CA VAL A 64 0.08 7.15 -9.76
C VAL A 64 0.04 8.42 -10.59
N TYR A 65 1.02 9.29 -10.39
CA TYR A 65 1.10 10.61 -11.00
C TYR A 65 2.24 10.68 -11.99
N ALA A 66 2.06 11.45 -13.06
CA ALA A 66 3.15 11.82 -13.95
C ALA A 66 4.11 12.80 -13.26
N PRO A 67 5.38 12.87 -13.67
CA PRO A 67 6.36 13.82 -13.12
C PRO A 67 5.93 15.28 -13.27
N ASP A 68 5.12 15.60 -14.28
CA ASP A 68 4.59 16.93 -14.53
C ASP A 68 3.43 17.32 -13.59
N GLY A 69 2.92 16.38 -12.79
CA GLY A 69 1.81 16.59 -11.86
C GLY A 69 0.44 16.78 -12.50
N HIS A 70 0.33 16.78 -13.83
CA HIS A 70 -0.92 17.04 -14.56
C HIS A 70 -1.68 15.76 -14.90
N THR A 71 -0.97 14.65 -15.10
CA THR A 71 -1.59 13.35 -15.40
C THR A 71 -1.59 12.46 -14.16
N ALA A 72 -2.72 11.80 -13.89
CA ALA A 72 -2.83 10.82 -12.82
C ALA A 72 -3.76 9.67 -13.19
N ILE A 73 -3.34 8.45 -12.89
CA ILE A 73 -4.15 7.23 -12.98
C ILE A 73 -4.59 6.89 -11.56
N ARG A 74 -5.90 6.73 -11.36
CA ARG A 74 -6.50 6.51 -10.03
C ARG A 74 -7.31 5.23 -10.02
N THR A 75 -7.36 4.58 -8.87
CA THR A 75 -8.23 3.43 -8.65
C THR A 75 -8.80 3.45 -7.23
N GLN A 76 -9.91 2.74 -7.06
CA GLN A 76 -10.47 2.41 -5.75
C GLN A 76 -10.81 0.93 -5.74
N ALA A 77 -10.38 0.21 -4.69
CA ALA A 77 -10.69 -1.21 -4.51
C ALA A 77 -11.25 -1.46 -3.12
N THR A 78 -12.28 -2.30 -3.02
CA THR A 78 -12.89 -2.68 -1.75
C THR A 78 -12.92 -4.19 -1.57
N GLY A 79 -12.97 -4.65 -0.32
CA GLY A 79 -13.18 -6.06 -0.01
C GLY A 79 -13.17 -6.33 1.49
N ALA A 80 -13.21 -7.61 1.84
CA ALA A 80 -13.23 -8.04 3.24
C ALA A 80 -11.91 -7.69 3.96
N ALA A 81 -12.00 -7.30 5.22
CA ALA A 81 -10.85 -6.92 6.05
C ALA A 81 -9.80 -8.03 6.18
N ASN A 82 -10.24 -9.29 6.24
CA ASN A 82 -9.34 -10.46 6.27
C ASN A 82 -8.68 -10.78 4.92
N GLN A 83 -9.02 -10.04 3.86
CA GLN A 83 -8.43 -10.12 2.53
C GLN A 83 -7.71 -8.81 2.16
N SER A 84 -7.31 -8.00 3.14
CA SER A 84 -6.74 -6.67 2.91
C SER A 84 -5.53 -6.66 1.97
N ASP A 85 -4.62 -7.63 2.10
CA ASP A 85 -3.51 -7.83 1.17
C ASP A 85 -3.99 -8.02 -0.28
N ALA A 86 -4.97 -8.91 -0.50
CA ALA A 86 -5.53 -9.17 -1.81
C ALA A 86 -6.29 -7.97 -2.39
N VAL A 87 -6.94 -7.16 -1.54
CA VAL A 87 -7.57 -5.90 -1.97
C VAL A 87 -6.50 -4.92 -2.47
N GLY A 88 -5.40 -4.76 -1.73
CA GLY A 88 -4.29 -3.91 -2.13
C GLY A 88 -3.60 -4.35 -3.42
N ARG A 89 -3.35 -5.66 -3.57
CA ARG A 89 -2.81 -6.22 -4.82
C ARG A 89 -3.70 -5.90 -6.02
N ARG A 90 -5.02 -6.09 -5.90
CA ARG A 90 -5.97 -5.77 -6.98
C ARG A 90 -5.93 -4.29 -7.35
N ALA A 91 -5.79 -3.39 -6.38
CA ALA A 91 -5.64 -1.96 -6.66
C ALA A 91 -4.35 -1.68 -7.46
N GLY A 92 -3.22 -2.24 -7.04
CA GLY A 92 -1.95 -2.09 -7.77
C GLY A 92 -2.01 -2.67 -9.19
N GLU A 93 -2.57 -3.86 -9.34
CA GLU A 93 -2.76 -4.50 -10.65
C GLU A 93 -3.71 -3.69 -11.55
N GLN A 94 -4.74 -3.07 -10.99
CA GLN A 94 -5.65 -2.19 -11.75
C GLN A 94 -4.93 -0.95 -12.27
N LEU A 95 -4.14 -0.28 -11.42
CA LEU A 95 -3.31 0.85 -11.84
C LEU A 95 -2.36 0.47 -12.98
N LEU A 96 -1.70 -0.69 -12.88
CA LEU A 96 -0.81 -1.18 -13.93
C LEU A 96 -1.56 -1.46 -15.24
N ARG A 97 -2.73 -2.10 -15.18
CA ARG A 97 -3.61 -2.32 -16.34
C ARG A 97 -4.03 -1.01 -17.01
N ASP A 98 -4.26 0.02 -16.20
CA ASP A 98 -4.67 1.36 -16.65
C ASP A 98 -3.50 2.22 -17.13
N GLY A 99 -2.28 1.67 -17.19
CA GLY A 99 -1.11 2.30 -17.79
C GLY A 99 -0.15 2.97 -16.81
N ALA A 100 -0.29 2.75 -15.50
CA ALA A 100 0.56 3.37 -14.48
C ALA A 100 2.06 3.07 -14.68
N ALA A 101 2.39 1.92 -15.28
CA ALA A 101 3.76 1.56 -15.61
C ALA A 101 4.47 2.65 -16.44
N ALA A 102 3.80 3.29 -17.39
CA ALA A 102 4.41 4.35 -18.21
C ALA A 102 4.79 5.58 -17.37
N LEU A 103 3.97 5.92 -16.37
CA LEU A 103 4.23 7.05 -15.47
C LEU A 103 5.36 6.75 -14.48
N LEU A 104 5.45 5.50 -14.01
CA LEU A 104 6.49 5.05 -13.08
C LEU A 104 7.89 5.10 -13.69
N HIS A 105 8.05 4.75 -14.97
CA HIS A 105 9.34 4.79 -15.67
C HIS A 105 9.75 6.18 -16.17
N ALA A 106 8.83 7.15 -16.15
CA ALA A 106 9.11 8.52 -16.59
C ALA A 106 9.90 9.33 -15.55
N LEU A 107 10.02 8.83 -14.31
CA LEU A 107 10.80 9.48 -13.26
C LEU A 107 12.30 9.13 -13.43
N PRO A 108 13.20 10.12 -13.58
CA PRO A 108 14.62 9.84 -13.64
C PRO A 108 15.09 9.18 -12.34
N HIS A 109 15.80 8.06 -12.46
CA HIS A 109 16.52 7.46 -11.34
C HIS A 109 17.75 8.32 -11.05
N THR A 110 17.66 9.24 -10.11
CA THR A 110 18.86 9.90 -9.58
C THR A 110 19.49 8.95 -8.55
N PRO A 111 20.76 8.52 -8.74
CA PRO A 111 21.46 7.64 -7.81
C PRO A 111 21.73 8.29 -6.45
#